data_AF-A0A4Q6GWK1-F1
#
_entry.id   AF-A0A4Q6GWK1-F1
#
_cell.length_a   1.000
_cell.length_b   1.000
_cell.length_c   1.000
_cell.angle_alpha   90.00
_cell.angle_beta   90.00
_cell.angle_gamma   90.00
#
_symmetry.space_group_name_H-M   'P 1'
#
loop_
_entity.id
_entity.type
_entity.pdbx_description
1 polymer ?
#
loop_
_entity_poly.entity_id
_entity_poly.type
_entity_poly.pdbx_seq_one_letter_code
_entity_poly.pdbx_strand_id
1 'polypeptide(L)'
;MSKPYDGDEMVVNPLRSSDFLHTCAVIVTGDTGNPCGHALLHVGDSYYFHIAGRNNLPKFMSESGYMRYLKENGKREVRRWIVKVPNPEGAHQKLLELVIKKWPWYVLYNNCASFVEVVLEAGGSKAGMYLNCPSMEPFA
;
A
#
# COMPACT_ATOMS: atom_id res chain seq x y z
N MET A 1 -26.82 -0.13 -7.18
CA MET A 1 -25.58 0.69 -7.25
C MET A 1 -24.41 -0.27 -7.32
N SER A 2 -23.46 -0.07 -8.22
CA SER A 2 -22.24 -0.90 -8.29
C SER A 2 -21.37 -0.66 -7.06
N LYS A 3 -20.64 -1.68 -6.63
CA LYS A 3 -19.64 -1.56 -5.56
C LYS A 3 -18.53 -0.57 -6.01
N PRO A 4 -18.09 0.37 -5.15
CA PRO A 4 -16.94 1.23 -5.43
C PRO A 4 -15.69 0.42 -5.80
N TYR A 5 -14.87 0.95 -6.71
CA TYR A 5 -13.59 0.34 -7.09
C TYR A 5 -12.59 0.34 -5.94
N ASP A 6 -11.98 -0.82 -5.67
CA ASP A 6 -11.04 -1.04 -4.55
C ASP A 6 -9.74 -1.70 -5.04
N GLY A 7 -9.41 -1.51 -6.32
CA GLY A 7 -8.28 -2.15 -6.98
C GLY A 7 -8.56 -3.55 -7.53
N ASP A 8 -7.63 -4.01 -8.36
CA ASP A 8 -7.66 -5.30 -9.04
C ASP A 8 -6.74 -6.32 -8.36
N GLU A 9 -6.88 -7.59 -8.69
CA GLU A 9 -5.90 -8.62 -8.35
C GLU A 9 -4.77 -8.61 -9.38
N MET A 10 -3.52 -8.71 -8.92
CA MET A 10 -2.37 -8.70 -9.83
C MET A 10 -2.18 -10.07 -10.47
N VAL A 11 -2.67 -10.23 -11.71
CA VAL A 11 -2.52 -11.47 -12.49
C VAL A 11 -1.20 -11.51 -13.27
N VAL A 12 -0.71 -10.36 -13.71
CA VAL A 12 0.55 -10.19 -14.43
C VAL A 12 1.40 -9.19 -13.67
N ASN A 13 2.66 -9.52 -13.39
CA ASN A 13 3.59 -8.59 -12.75
C ASN A 13 4.11 -7.57 -13.77
N PRO A 14 3.75 -6.27 -13.68
CA PRO A 14 4.29 -5.24 -14.55
C PRO A 14 5.60 -4.63 -13.99
N LEU A 15 5.98 -4.95 -12.76
CA LEU A 15 7.08 -4.31 -12.05
C LEU A 15 8.43 -4.95 -12.37
N ARG A 16 9.44 -4.08 -12.44
CA ARG A 16 10.86 -4.40 -12.38
C ARG A 16 11.38 -4.05 -10.99
N SER A 17 12.42 -4.74 -10.53
CA SER A 17 13.02 -4.39 -9.23
C SER A 17 13.57 -2.96 -9.20
N SER A 18 14.01 -2.41 -10.34
CA SER A 18 14.40 -0.99 -10.47
C SER A 18 13.30 0.00 -10.12
N ASP A 19 12.02 -0.37 -10.24
CA ASP A 19 10.90 0.53 -9.97
C ASP A 19 10.83 0.90 -8.49
N PHE A 20 11.38 0.05 -7.61
CA PHE A 20 11.45 0.31 -6.17
C PHE A 20 12.47 1.39 -5.79
N LEU A 21 13.32 1.85 -6.72
CA LEU A 21 14.13 3.05 -6.50
C LEU A 21 13.27 4.31 -6.35
N HIS A 22 12.03 4.28 -6.87
CA HIS A 22 11.02 5.32 -6.74
C HIS A 22 9.84 4.77 -5.96
N THR A 23 9.97 4.76 -4.62
CA THR A 23 8.93 4.23 -3.74
C THR A 23 8.38 5.31 -2.81
N CYS A 24 7.06 5.35 -2.64
CA CYS A 24 6.43 6.19 -1.64
C CYS A 24 5.45 5.39 -0.77
N ALA A 25 5.38 5.73 0.52
CA ALA A 25 4.21 5.40 1.34
C ALA A 25 3.18 6.52 1.16
N VAL A 26 1.99 6.17 0.67
CA VAL A 26 0.90 7.11 0.39
C VAL A 26 -0.21 6.90 1.41
N ILE A 27 -0.61 7.96 2.09
CA ILE A 27 -1.66 7.93 3.09
C ILE A 27 -2.90 8.60 2.54
N VAL A 28 -4.02 7.88 2.56
CA VAL A 28 -5.33 8.41 2.21
C VAL A 28 -6.26 8.40 3.42
N THR A 29 -7.40 9.08 3.34
CA THR A 29 -8.42 8.98 4.39
C THR A 29 -8.96 7.56 4.54
N GLY A 30 -9.20 7.15 5.79
CA GLY A 30 -9.80 5.87 6.14
C GLY A 30 -11.27 5.81 5.75
N ASP A 31 -11.86 4.63 5.88
CA ASP A 31 -13.32 4.48 5.77
C ASP A 31 -14.04 5.18 6.93
N THR A 32 -15.35 5.39 6.80
CA THR A 32 -16.18 6.02 7.82
C THR A 32 -15.94 5.39 9.20
N GLY A 33 -15.46 6.18 10.16
CA GLY A 33 -15.13 5.73 11.51
C GLY A 33 -13.69 5.28 11.74
N ASN A 34 -12.83 5.26 10.70
CA ASN A 34 -11.39 5.04 10.83
C ASN A 34 -10.62 6.38 10.71
N PRO A 35 -10.30 7.06 11.84
CA PRO A 35 -9.57 8.32 11.82
C PRO A 35 -8.09 8.16 11.46
N CYS A 36 -7.57 6.94 11.51
CA CYS A 36 -6.15 6.67 11.30
C CYS A 36 -5.71 6.74 9.84
N GLY A 37 -6.65 6.79 8.89
CA GLY A 37 -6.29 6.78 7.47
C GLY A 37 -6.11 5.36 6.93
N HIS A 38 -5.55 5.27 5.73
CA HIS A 38 -5.26 4.04 5.04
C HIS A 38 -3.95 4.18 4.26
N ALA A 39 -3.03 3.23 4.44
CA ALA A 39 -1.73 3.25 3.80
C ALA A 39 -1.73 2.46 2.50
N LEU A 40 -1.06 3.00 1.49
CA LEU A 40 -0.77 2.38 0.20
C LEU A 40 0.73 2.48 -0.08
N LEU A 41 1.25 1.49 -0.80
CA LEU A 41 2.60 1.52 -1.36
C LEU A 41 2.50 2.01 -2.82
N HIS A 42 3.17 3.10 -3.14
CA HIS A 42 3.36 3.56 -4.52
C HIS A 42 4.75 3.14 -5.01
N VAL A 43 4.81 2.46 -6.16
CA VAL A 43 6.04 1.91 -6.74
C VAL A 43 6.19 2.40 -8.18
N GLY A 44 7.39 2.86 -8.53
CA GLY A 44 7.70 3.46 -9.82
C GLY A 44 6.89 4.73 -10.04
N ASP A 45 6.49 4.95 -11.29
CA ASP A 45 5.76 6.15 -11.72
C ASP A 45 4.23 5.95 -11.77
N SER A 46 3.71 4.75 -11.48
CA SER A 46 2.34 4.43 -11.91
C SER A 46 1.56 3.40 -11.10
N TYR A 47 2.16 2.73 -10.12
CA TYR A 47 1.51 1.58 -9.49
C TYR A 47 1.30 1.76 -8.00
N TYR A 48 0.10 1.40 -7.55
CA TYR A 48 -0.31 1.47 -6.15
C TYR A 48 -0.73 0.09 -5.66
N PHE A 49 -0.32 -0.24 -4.45
CA PHE A 49 -0.65 -1.48 -3.76
C PHE A 49 -1.22 -1.19 -2.39
N HIS A 50 -2.26 -1.91 -2.00
CA HIS A 50 -2.76 -1.87 -0.63
C HIS A 50 -3.44 -3.17 -0.26
N ILE A 51 -3.76 -3.33 1.01
CA ILE A 51 -4.66 -4.38 1.47
C ILE A 51 -5.83 -3.74 2.18
N ALA A 52 -7.04 -4.21 1.89
CA ALA A 52 -8.25 -3.84 2.60
C ALA A 52 -9.13 -5.08 2.83
N GLY A 53 -9.79 -5.16 4.00
CA GLY A 53 -10.68 -6.26 4.36
C GLY A 53 -10.01 -7.40 5.15
N ARG A 54 -10.84 -8.29 5.72
CA ARG A 54 -10.42 -9.22 6.79
C ARG A 54 -9.53 -10.38 6.36
N ASN A 55 -9.59 -10.79 5.10
CA ASN A 55 -8.84 -11.94 4.55
C ASN A 55 -8.77 -11.88 3.01
N ASN A 56 -8.29 -10.75 2.49
CA ASN A 56 -8.27 -10.47 1.05
C ASN A 56 -6.86 -10.66 0.47
N LEU A 57 -6.79 -10.79 -0.85
CA LEU A 57 -5.54 -10.57 -1.59
C LEU A 57 -5.24 -9.07 -1.61
N PRO A 58 -3.96 -8.67 -1.51
CA PRO A 58 -3.56 -7.31 -1.79
C PRO A 58 -4.05 -6.85 -3.16
N LYS A 59 -4.44 -5.59 -3.22
CA LYS A 59 -5.03 -4.91 -4.36
C LYS A 59 -3.97 -4.10 -5.09
N PHE A 60 -4.10 -4.08 -6.39
CA PHE A 60 -3.20 -3.45 -7.34
C PHE A 60 -3.95 -2.45 -8.20
N MET A 61 -3.34 -1.29 -8.45
CA MET A 61 -3.92 -0.22 -9.26
C MET A 61 -2.85 0.46 -10.11
N SER A 62 -3.22 0.84 -11.33
CA SER A 62 -2.53 1.90 -12.09
C SER A 62 -2.86 3.28 -11.50
N GLU A 63 -2.18 4.33 -11.96
CA GLU A 63 -2.50 5.72 -11.63
C GLU A 63 -3.98 6.08 -11.90
N SER A 64 -4.52 5.67 -13.06
CA SER A 64 -5.95 5.87 -13.37
C SER A 64 -6.87 5.09 -12.42
N GLY A 65 -6.46 3.88 -12.01
CA GLY A 65 -7.14 3.08 -10.99
C GLY A 65 -7.11 3.76 -9.63
N TYR A 66 -5.98 4.33 -9.23
CA TYR A 66 -5.83 5.07 -7.98
C TYR A 66 -6.74 6.30 -7.93
N MET A 67 -6.80 7.09 -9.00
CA MET A 67 -7.71 8.24 -9.10
C MET A 67 -9.18 7.82 -9.03
N ARG A 68 -9.53 6.69 -9.66
CA ARG A 68 -10.86 6.10 -9.58
C ARG A 68 -11.18 5.63 -8.15
N TYR A 69 -10.24 4.95 -7.50
CA TYR A 69 -10.35 4.49 -6.12
C TYR A 69 -10.62 5.66 -5.16
N LEU A 70 -9.86 6.76 -5.28
CA LEU A 70 -10.10 7.95 -4.46
C LEU A 70 -11.52 8.51 -4.69
N LYS A 71 -11.90 8.70 -5.96
CA LYS A 71 -13.20 9.29 -6.33
C LYS A 71 -14.39 8.44 -5.89
N GLU A 72 -14.39 7.15 -6.21
CA GLU A 72 -15.54 6.27 -5.97
C GLU A 72 -15.74 5.94 -4.48
N ASN A 73 -14.66 5.99 -3.68
CA ASN A 73 -14.73 5.76 -2.24
C ASN A 73 -14.79 7.06 -1.43
N GLY A 74 -14.83 8.23 -2.08
CA GLY A 74 -14.80 9.53 -1.38
C GLY A 74 -13.53 9.75 -0.54
N LYS A 75 -12.41 9.14 -0.94
CA LYS A 75 -11.12 9.26 -0.26
C LYS A 75 -10.31 10.42 -0.83
N ARG A 76 -9.40 10.95 -0.01
CA ARG A 76 -8.41 11.95 -0.40
C ARG A 76 -7.02 11.51 0.02
N GLU A 77 -6.02 11.79 -0.81
CA GLU A 77 -4.61 11.71 -0.40
C GLU A 77 -4.36 12.77 0.69
N VAL A 78 -3.78 12.33 1.80
CA VAL A 78 -3.47 13.16 2.96
C VAL A 78 -1.98 13.48 2.96
N ARG A 79 -1.12 12.48 2.71
CA ARG A 79 0.33 12.58 2.73
C ARG A 79 0.98 11.58 1.77
N ARG A 80 2.20 11.91 1.34
CA ARG A 80 3.10 11.04 0.59
C ARG A 80 4.51 11.15 1.15
N TRP A 81 5.10 10.03 1.51
CA TRP A 81 6.45 9.93 2.06
C TRP A 81 7.33 9.20 1.07
N ILE A 82 8.36 9.86 0.54
CA ILE A 82 9.37 9.21 -0.30
C ILE A 82 10.21 8.31 0.60
N VAL A 83 10.29 7.03 0.27
CA VAL A 83 11.03 6.03 1.06
C VAL A 83 12.24 5.56 0.28
N LYS A 84 13.41 5.60 0.92
CA LYS A 84 14.62 5.00 0.37
C LYS A 84 14.55 3.48 0.50
N VAL A 85 14.77 2.77 -0.60
CA VAL A 85 14.81 1.30 -0.65
C VAL A 85 16.22 0.84 -1.05
N PRO A 86 17.12 0.56 -0.09
CA PRO A 86 18.49 0.14 -0.37
C PRO A 86 18.62 -1.18 -1.15
N ASN A 87 17.66 -2.09 -1.00
CA ASN A 87 17.59 -3.39 -1.66
C ASN A 87 16.29 -3.50 -2.50
N PRO A 88 16.24 -2.89 -3.70
CA PRO A 88 15.04 -2.90 -4.54
C PRO A 88 14.56 -4.32 -4.90
N GLU A 89 15.48 -5.26 -5.09
CA GLU A 89 15.17 -6.66 -5.38
C GLU A 89 14.43 -7.34 -4.21
N GLY A 90 14.87 -7.11 -2.97
CA GLY A 90 14.21 -7.65 -1.78
C GLY A 90 12.78 -7.14 -1.61
N ALA A 91 12.56 -5.85 -1.85
CA ALA A 91 11.21 -5.27 -1.83
C ALA A 91 10.32 -5.84 -2.95
N HIS A 92 10.87 -5.99 -4.15
CA HIS A 92 10.15 -6.56 -5.29
C HIS A 92 9.71 -7.99 -5.03
N GLN A 93 10.63 -8.86 -4.61
CA GLN A 93 10.31 -10.25 -4.29
C GLN A 93 9.29 -10.37 -3.17
N LYS A 94 9.40 -9.53 -2.12
CA LYS A 94 8.43 -9.52 -1.03
C LYS A 94 7.05 -9.10 -1.50
N LEU A 95 6.93 -8.04 -2.31
CA LEU A 95 5.64 -7.63 -2.85
C LEU A 95 5.00 -8.74 -3.68
N LEU A 96 5.77 -9.39 -4.57
CA LEU A 96 5.28 -10.52 -5.38
C LEU A 96 4.85 -11.72 -4.52
N GLU A 97 5.52 -11.96 -3.39
CA GLU A 97 5.11 -12.98 -2.44
C GLU A 97 3.75 -12.66 -1.81
N LEU A 98 3.52 -11.39 -1.45
CA LEU A 98 2.34 -10.97 -0.69
C LEU A 98 1.09 -10.85 -1.57
N VAL A 99 1.21 -10.34 -2.80
CA VAL A 99 0.08 -10.15 -3.72
C VAL A 99 -0.61 -11.45 -4.16
N ILE A 100 0.06 -12.60 -4.04
CA ILE A 100 -0.51 -13.92 -4.36
C ILE A 100 -1.04 -14.67 -3.14
N LYS A 101 -0.83 -14.14 -1.92
CA LYS A 101 -1.24 -14.75 -0.66
C LYS A 101 -2.35 -13.93 -0.01
N LYS A 102 -3.33 -14.61 0.59
CA LYS A 102 -4.33 -13.91 1.41
C LYS A 102 -3.64 -13.29 2.62
N TRP A 103 -3.98 -12.04 2.90
CA TRP A 103 -3.46 -11.28 4.03
C TRP A 103 -4.51 -11.26 5.16
N PRO A 104 -4.30 -12.02 6.25
CA PRO A 104 -5.25 -12.07 7.36
C PRO A 104 -5.16 -10.78 8.18
N TRP A 105 -6.28 -10.07 8.33
CA TRP A 105 -6.31 -8.78 9.03
C TRP A 105 -6.39 -8.97 10.55
N TYR A 106 -5.41 -8.49 11.30
CA TYR A 106 -5.36 -8.57 12.76
C TYR A 106 -5.39 -7.20 13.46
N VAL A 107 -6.07 -6.21 12.85
CA VAL A 107 -6.31 -4.85 13.37
C VAL A 107 -5.02 -4.07 13.65
N LEU A 108 -4.31 -4.40 14.73
CA LEU A 108 -3.01 -3.85 15.09
C LEU A 108 -1.87 -4.54 14.36
N TYR A 109 -2.01 -5.84 14.05
CA TYR A 109 -1.05 -6.60 13.27
C TYR A 109 -1.66 -6.90 11.89
N ASN A 110 -0.83 -7.05 10.85
CA ASN A 110 -1.28 -7.38 9.50
C ASN A 110 -2.45 -6.49 9.00
N ASN A 111 -2.26 -5.19 9.01
CA ASN A 111 -3.17 -4.18 8.45
C ASN A 111 -2.54 -3.49 7.22
N CYS A 112 -3.17 -2.42 6.72
CA CYS A 112 -2.67 -1.63 5.59
C CYS A 112 -1.26 -1.03 5.82
N ALA A 113 -0.94 -0.56 7.02
CA ALA A 113 0.35 0.03 7.35
C ALA A 113 1.44 -1.05 7.36
N SER A 114 1.25 -2.12 8.14
CA SER A 114 2.19 -3.23 8.21
C SER A 114 2.43 -3.93 6.87
N PHE A 115 1.46 -3.92 5.94
CA PHE A 115 1.67 -4.40 4.57
C PHE A 115 2.74 -3.58 3.84
N VAL A 116 2.65 -2.25 3.94
CA VAL A 116 3.63 -1.33 3.33
C VAL A 116 4.99 -1.50 4.02
N GLU A 117 5.00 -1.59 5.35
CA GLU A 117 6.23 -1.79 6.15
C GLU A 117 6.97 -3.07 5.78
N VAL A 118 6.30 -4.22 5.76
CA VAL A 118 6.95 -5.52 5.48
C VAL A 118 7.59 -5.53 4.08
N VAL A 119 6.97 -4.88 3.09
CA VAL A 119 7.58 -4.74 1.75
C VAL A 119 8.82 -3.86 1.80
N LEU A 120 8.76 -2.72 2.50
CA LEU A 120 9.86 -1.77 2.60
C LEU A 120 11.03 -2.31 3.45
N GLU A 121 10.74 -3.02 4.54
CA GLU A 121 11.72 -3.69 5.40
C GLU A 121 12.49 -4.78 4.66
N ALA A 122 11.80 -5.58 3.84
CA ALA A 122 12.46 -6.54 2.95
C ALA A 122 13.39 -5.84 1.93
N GLY A 123 13.05 -4.59 1.59
CA GLY A 123 13.88 -3.69 0.82
C GLY A 123 15.03 -3.03 1.60
N GLY A 124 15.21 -3.35 2.87
CA GLY A 124 16.23 -2.76 3.74
C GLY A 124 15.92 -1.34 4.23
N SER A 125 14.69 -0.85 4.01
CA SER A 125 14.24 0.39 4.62
C SER A 125 13.98 0.19 6.11
N LYS A 126 14.18 1.25 6.91
CA LYS A 126 13.76 1.30 8.30
C LYS A 126 12.44 2.06 8.48
N ALA A 127 11.84 2.49 7.37
CA ALA A 127 10.66 3.31 7.40
C ALA A 127 9.44 2.52 7.84
N GLY A 128 8.72 3.04 8.82
CA GLY A 128 7.48 2.46 9.31
C GLY A 128 6.72 3.38 10.24
N MET A 129 5.73 2.81 10.91
CA MET A 129 4.82 3.52 11.81
C MET A 129 4.65 2.73 13.09
N TYR A 130 4.75 3.40 14.23
CA TYR A 130 4.74 2.74 15.54
C TYR A 130 3.31 2.45 16.01
N LEU A 131 2.40 3.41 15.81
CA LEU A 131 1.00 3.33 16.25
C LEU A 131 0.08 2.70 15.21
N ASN A 132 0.59 2.39 14.01
CA ASN A 132 -0.21 1.95 12.86
C ASN A 132 -1.35 2.94 12.56
N CYS A 133 -1.13 4.23 12.82
CA CYS A 133 -2.11 5.29 12.61
C CYS A 133 -1.60 6.31 11.59
N PRO A 134 -1.70 6.01 10.27
CA PRO A 134 -1.11 6.79 9.19
C PRO A 134 -1.33 8.30 9.17
N SER A 135 -2.46 8.77 9.71
CA SER A 135 -2.78 10.19 9.77
C SER A 135 -2.05 10.93 10.89
N MET A 136 -1.61 10.22 11.92
CA MET A 136 -1.14 10.78 13.20
C MET A 136 0.39 10.74 13.37
N GLU A 137 1.10 9.95 12.57
CA GLU A 137 2.56 9.85 12.63
C GLU A 137 3.21 9.84 11.24
N PRO A 138 4.48 10.27 11.11
CA PRO A 138 5.23 10.11 9.88
C PRO A 138 5.47 8.64 9.53
N PHE A 139 5.53 8.34 8.24
CA PHE A 139 6.06 7.07 7.74
C PHE A 139 7.55 7.27 7.45
N ALA A 140 8.41 6.99 8.43
CA ALA A 140 9.83 7.38 8.42
C ALA A 140 10.74 6.30 8.99
#